data_AF-A0A3B9ALX0-F1
#
_entry.id   AF-A0A3B9ALX0-F1
#
_cell.length_a   1.000
_cell.length_b   1.000
_cell.length_c   1.000
_cell.angle_alpha   90.00
_cell.angle_beta   90.00
_cell.angle_gamma   90.00
#
_symmetry.space_group_name_H-M   'P 1'
#
loop_
_entity.id
_entity.type
_entity.pdbx_description
1 polymer ?
#
loop_
_entity_poly.entity_id
_entity_poly.type
_entity_poly.pdbx_seq_one_letter_code
_entity_poly.pdbx_strand_id
1 'polypeptide(L)'
;TARNSSFFDYLQLLRWGALGNFKKLAYKMVTDNNMLVYLNNTQNNKNNPNENFAREFFELFTIGKGPQIAPGDYTNYTEDDIVQAAKVLTGFRTRLNRDVVDAETGLPRGDAQFLQHVTGPKTFSSKFNNTVIPGASNNAEMWVELQAFVDMVFAQPETAKNLCRRLYRFFVNGKITQEIETDIIVPLANTLTSNNFEIKPVLQQLLQSQHFFDADDSDNADEIIGGMIKSPLELNYQTMSFFGMPLPDPQLNTPGYFQIFERGMLQRAFTTANLPLFFASDVAGYPAYYQEPDFSHQWFNSSTIISRYKMGEMFLSGLLTIGNTPNQQLGTKINIANWVKNSGVISNPLDSQVLVEDLLKYLLPEEVDSDRFNYFHIQVFLDELPPADWTYEWENYLTTNNATEVTIALERLIKAILYSQEYQTF
;
A
#
# COMPACT_ATOMS: atom_id res chain seq x y z
N THR A 1 27.63 5.77 1.12
CA THR A 1 27.23 5.43 2.51
C THR A 1 26.15 6.38 3.05
N ALA A 2 26.28 7.72 2.93
CA ALA A 2 25.28 8.67 3.48
C ALA A 2 23.84 8.55 2.91
N ARG A 3 23.65 8.26 1.61
CA ARG A 3 22.29 8.13 1.01
C ARG A 3 21.50 6.91 1.50
N ASN A 4 22.18 5.84 1.91
CA ASN A 4 21.49 4.64 2.38
C ASN A 4 20.92 4.83 3.79
N SER A 5 21.59 5.63 4.63
CA SER A 5 21.15 5.93 5.99
C SER A 5 19.96 6.89 6.03
N SER A 6 19.96 7.95 5.22
CA SER A 6 18.80 8.85 5.15
C SER A 6 17.57 8.14 4.58
N PHE A 7 17.76 7.21 3.63
CA PHE A 7 16.65 6.38 3.14
C PHE A 7 16.05 5.49 4.21
N PHE A 8 16.88 4.85 5.03
CA PHE A 8 16.42 4.11 6.18
C PHE A 8 15.62 5.00 7.15
N ASP A 9 16.11 6.19 7.50
CA ASP A 9 15.40 7.12 8.40
C ASP A 9 14.01 7.49 7.85
N TYR A 10 13.93 7.78 6.56
CA TYR A 10 12.66 8.10 5.89
C TYR A 10 11.65 6.95 6.00
N LEU A 11 12.08 5.71 5.74
CA LEU A 11 11.22 4.54 5.92
C LEU A 11 10.80 4.34 7.39
N GLN A 12 11.68 4.64 8.34
CA GLN A 12 11.35 4.59 9.76
C GLN A 12 10.34 5.67 10.16
N LEU A 13 10.43 6.88 9.59
CA LEU A 13 9.44 7.95 9.82
C LEU A 13 8.07 7.55 9.27
N LEU A 14 8.02 6.97 8.06
CA LEU A 14 6.78 6.43 7.49
C LEU A 14 6.18 5.34 8.36
N ARG A 15 6.98 4.39 8.86
CA ARG A 15 6.53 3.34 9.79
C ARG A 15 5.99 3.91 11.10
N TRP A 16 6.67 4.91 11.65
CA TRP A 16 6.22 5.60 12.86
C TRP A 16 4.87 6.29 12.65
N GLY A 17 4.67 6.92 11.50
CA GLY A 17 3.42 7.63 11.17
C GLY A 17 2.29 6.75 10.64
N ALA A 18 2.57 5.55 10.10
CA ALA A 18 1.59 4.74 9.36
C ALA A 18 0.31 4.41 10.14
N LEU A 19 0.42 4.14 11.45
CA LEU A 19 -0.71 3.93 12.36
C LEU A 19 -0.81 5.02 13.44
N GLY A 20 0.03 6.06 13.32
CA GLY A 20 0.14 7.14 14.29
C GLY A 20 -0.64 8.37 13.87
N ASN A 21 -0.09 9.53 14.23
CA ASN A 21 -0.73 10.82 14.00
C ASN A 21 -0.37 11.41 12.64
N PHE A 22 -1.35 11.58 11.76
CA PHE A 22 -1.16 12.10 10.42
C PHE A 22 -0.61 13.54 10.41
N LYS A 23 -1.09 14.38 11.33
CA LYS A 23 -0.64 15.78 11.46
C LYS A 23 0.81 15.87 11.87
N LYS A 24 1.22 15.06 12.85
CA LYS A 24 2.63 14.97 13.25
C LYS A 24 3.51 14.42 12.13
N LEU A 25 3.04 13.42 11.39
CA LEU A 25 3.76 12.89 10.23
C LEU A 25 4.00 13.99 9.19
N ALA A 26 2.96 14.74 8.82
CA ALA A 26 3.06 15.85 7.86
C ALA A 26 4.06 16.92 8.33
N TYR A 27 4.00 17.34 9.61
CA TYR A 27 4.96 18.28 10.19
C TYR A 27 6.40 17.77 10.11
N LYS A 28 6.64 16.53 10.53
CA LYS A 28 8.00 15.95 10.55
C LYS A 28 8.54 15.74 9.14
N MET A 29 7.67 15.39 8.18
CA MET A 29 8.03 15.18 6.78
C MET A 29 8.64 16.43 6.13
N VAL A 30 8.20 17.63 6.52
CA VAL A 30 8.77 18.91 6.04
C VAL A 30 10.27 19.01 6.29
N THR A 31 10.76 18.35 7.34
CA THR A 31 12.18 18.39 7.72
C THR A 31 12.87 17.05 7.61
N ASP A 32 12.24 16.05 6.98
CA ASP A 32 12.92 14.81 6.62
C ASP A 32 14.07 15.09 5.64
N ASN A 33 15.22 14.47 5.87
CA ASN A 33 16.42 14.77 5.09
C ASN A 33 16.29 14.35 3.61
N ASN A 34 15.57 13.26 3.30
CA ASN A 34 15.34 12.88 1.91
C ASN A 34 14.31 13.79 1.26
N MET A 35 13.22 14.14 1.94
CA MET A 35 12.20 15.01 1.38
C MET A 35 12.71 16.42 1.09
N LEU A 36 13.55 16.96 1.97
CA LEU A 36 14.24 18.24 1.76
C LEU A 36 15.10 18.24 0.48
N VAL A 37 15.69 17.10 0.12
CA VAL A 37 16.46 16.93 -1.11
C VAL A 37 15.54 16.66 -2.30
N TYR A 38 14.61 15.72 -2.17
CA TYR A 38 13.73 15.24 -3.21
C TYR A 38 12.86 16.36 -3.80
N LEU A 39 12.32 17.22 -2.93
CA LEU A 39 11.49 18.36 -3.33
C LEU A 39 12.27 19.68 -3.44
N ASN A 40 13.61 19.60 -3.49
CA ASN A 40 14.51 20.74 -3.67
C ASN A 40 14.40 21.85 -2.62
N ASN A 41 13.91 21.54 -1.42
CA ASN A 41 13.78 22.54 -0.35
C ASN A 41 15.13 22.97 0.24
N THR A 42 16.19 22.15 0.08
CA THR A 42 17.57 22.58 0.38
C THR A 42 18.03 23.81 -0.40
N GLN A 43 17.38 24.12 -1.54
CA GLN A 43 17.62 25.31 -2.36
C GLN A 43 16.62 26.44 -2.06
N ASN A 44 15.53 26.16 -1.34
CA ASN A 44 14.50 27.13 -0.96
C ASN A 44 15.05 28.13 0.06
N ASN A 45 15.16 29.40 -0.34
CA ASN A 45 15.74 30.44 0.50
C ASN A 45 15.05 31.80 0.27
N LYS A 46 15.28 32.74 1.19
CA LYS A 46 14.58 34.03 1.21
C LYS A 46 14.71 34.86 -0.06
N ASN A 47 15.78 34.70 -0.84
CA ASN A 47 15.99 35.44 -2.08
C ASN A 47 15.43 34.70 -3.30
N ASN A 48 15.19 33.39 -3.17
CA ASN A 48 14.63 32.55 -4.22
C ASN A 48 13.72 31.49 -3.60
N PRO A 49 12.49 31.86 -3.19
CA PRO A 49 11.52 30.91 -2.69
C PRO A 49 11.20 29.84 -3.74
N ASN A 50 11.23 28.58 -3.35
CA ASN A 50 10.93 27.44 -4.22
C ASN A 50 9.58 26.83 -3.80
N GLU A 51 8.61 26.89 -4.71
CA GLU A 51 7.25 26.45 -4.49
C GLU A 51 7.06 24.93 -4.49
N ASN A 52 8.03 24.16 -4.97
CA ASN A 52 7.85 22.73 -5.23
C ASN A 52 7.35 21.97 -3.99
N PHE A 53 8.06 22.05 -2.86
CA PHE A 53 7.61 21.36 -1.63
C PHE A 53 6.27 21.91 -1.11
N ALA A 54 6.06 23.23 -1.17
CA ALA A 54 4.81 23.82 -0.72
C ALA A 54 3.60 23.33 -1.55
N ARG A 55 3.78 23.21 -2.87
CA ARG A 55 2.79 22.67 -3.79
C ARG A 55 2.45 21.23 -3.45
N GLU A 56 3.45 20.35 -3.33
CA GLU A 56 3.21 18.95 -2.98
C GLU A 56 2.61 18.77 -1.58
N PHE A 57 2.98 19.65 -0.63
CA PHE A 57 2.42 19.63 0.71
C PHE A 57 0.90 19.83 0.67
N PHE A 58 0.40 20.81 -0.10
CA PHE A 58 -1.04 21.01 -0.27
C PHE A 58 -1.65 19.93 -1.18
N GLU A 59 -1.10 19.75 -2.37
CA GLU A 59 -1.68 18.97 -3.47
C GLU A 59 -1.76 17.47 -3.16
N LEU A 60 -0.68 16.89 -2.66
CA LEU A 60 -0.54 15.43 -2.54
C LEU A 60 -0.50 14.93 -1.10
N PHE A 61 0.06 15.72 -0.18
CA PHE A 61 0.32 15.25 1.18
C PHE A 61 -0.77 15.60 2.17
N THR A 62 -1.57 16.65 1.96
CA THR A 62 -2.53 17.13 2.96
C THR A 62 -3.92 17.40 2.38
N ILE A 63 -4.27 18.67 2.12
CA ILE A 63 -5.62 19.13 1.81
C ILE A 63 -6.14 18.65 0.44
N GLY A 64 -5.24 18.27 -0.45
CA GLY A 64 -5.58 17.87 -1.82
C GLY A 64 -5.79 19.09 -2.72
N LYS A 65 -5.49 18.95 -4.02
CA LYS A 65 -5.71 19.99 -5.03
C LYS A 65 -7.17 20.44 -5.10
N GLY A 66 -8.06 19.46 -5.22
CA GLY A 66 -9.45 19.67 -5.59
C GLY A 66 -9.61 20.23 -7.02
N PRO A 67 -10.87 20.38 -7.51
CA PRO A 67 -11.13 20.95 -8.82
C PRO A 67 -10.55 22.34 -9.00
N GLN A 68 -10.05 22.63 -10.21
CA GLN A 68 -9.64 23.98 -10.58
C GLN A 68 -10.88 24.82 -10.90
N ILE A 69 -10.99 26.01 -10.30
CA ILE A 69 -12.11 26.94 -10.49
C ILE A 69 -11.72 28.06 -11.48
N ALA A 70 -10.48 28.53 -11.39
CA ALA A 70 -9.91 29.53 -12.31
C ALA A 70 -8.38 29.32 -12.45
N PRO A 71 -7.70 30.00 -13.40
CA PRO A 71 -6.24 29.96 -13.48
C PRO A 71 -5.61 30.36 -12.14
N GLY A 72 -4.95 29.40 -11.51
CA GLY A 72 -4.33 29.55 -10.19
C GLY A 72 -5.27 29.60 -8.97
N ASP A 73 -6.54 29.21 -9.12
CA ASP A 73 -7.52 29.08 -8.04
C ASP A 73 -8.15 27.68 -8.07
N TYR A 74 -7.95 26.92 -7.01
CA TYR A 74 -8.52 25.59 -6.82
C TYR A 74 -9.59 25.65 -5.72
N THR A 75 -10.39 24.60 -5.58
CA THR A 75 -11.40 24.56 -4.51
C THR A 75 -10.78 24.77 -3.13
N ASN A 76 -9.58 24.23 -2.90
CA ASN A 76 -8.99 24.09 -1.57
C ASN A 76 -7.90 25.13 -1.24
N TYR A 77 -7.22 25.68 -2.25
CA TYR A 77 -6.16 26.69 -2.09
C TYR A 77 -5.96 27.46 -3.41
N THR A 78 -5.15 28.52 -3.37
CA THR A 78 -4.74 29.32 -4.54
C THR A 78 -3.23 29.20 -4.79
N GLU A 79 -2.76 29.64 -5.96
CA GLU A 79 -1.32 29.72 -6.24
C GLU A 79 -0.60 30.73 -5.33
N ASP A 80 -1.28 31.80 -4.88
CA ASP A 80 -0.68 32.70 -3.88
C ASP A 80 -0.48 31.98 -2.55
N ASP A 81 -1.40 31.09 -2.13
CA ASP A 81 -1.21 30.26 -0.94
C ASP A 81 0.05 29.40 -1.05
N ILE A 82 0.33 28.84 -2.24
CA ILE A 82 1.56 28.09 -2.51
C ILE A 82 2.78 28.99 -2.34
N VAL A 83 2.75 30.21 -2.88
CA VAL A 83 3.84 31.20 -2.74
C VAL A 83 4.07 31.54 -1.26
N GLN A 84 3.02 31.72 -0.46
CA GLN A 84 3.15 32.00 0.97
C GLN A 84 3.69 30.80 1.74
N ALA A 85 3.18 29.60 1.45
CA ALA A 85 3.69 28.36 2.03
C ALA A 85 5.18 28.14 1.68
N ALA A 86 5.59 28.42 0.44
CA ALA A 86 6.98 28.34 0.02
C ALA A 86 7.89 29.20 0.89
N LYS A 87 7.44 30.40 1.27
CA LYS A 87 8.15 31.30 2.19
C LYS A 87 8.25 30.72 3.61
N VAL A 88 7.20 30.08 4.13
CA VAL A 88 7.26 29.37 5.42
C VAL A 88 8.33 28.27 5.39
N LEU A 89 8.47 27.57 4.27
CA LEU A 89 9.43 26.46 4.12
C LEU A 89 10.88 26.90 3.84
N THR A 90 11.14 28.20 3.63
CA THR A 90 12.49 28.69 3.34
C THR A 90 13.47 28.44 4.49
N GLY A 91 14.70 28.06 4.17
CA GLY A 91 15.77 27.95 5.17
C GLY A 91 15.80 26.65 5.99
N PHE A 92 14.86 25.72 5.81
CA PHE A 92 15.00 24.36 6.32
C PHE A 92 15.92 23.54 5.41
N ARG A 93 17.02 23.00 5.97
CA ARG A 93 18.06 22.32 5.17
C ARG A 93 18.59 21.05 5.85
N THR A 94 19.12 20.15 5.05
CA THR A 94 19.80 18.95 5.54
C THR A 94 21.07 19.31 6.32
N ARG A 95 21.38 18.52 7.35
CA ARG A 95 22.66 18.59 8.07
C ARG A 95 23.52 17.39 7.70
N LEU A 96 24.74 17.64 7.22
CA LEU A 96 25.67 16.58 6.79
C LEU A 96 25.99 15.59 7.93
N ASN A 97 26.09 16.08 9.17
CA ASN A 97 26.50 15.28 10.31
C ASN A 97 25.37 14.44 10.91
N ARG A 98 24.10 14.62 10.49
CA ARG A 98 22.91 13.92 11.02
C ARG A 98 22.82 13.96 12.57
N ASP A 99 23.28 15.06 13.16
CA ASP A 99 23.35 15.32 14.61
C ASP A 99 22.11 16.04 15.16
N VAL A 100 21.27 16.60 14.28
CA VAL A 100 19.97 17.17 14.64
C VAL A 100 18.92 16.06 14.59
N VAL A 101 18.35 15.73 15.75
CA VAL A 101 17.44 14.60 15.93
C VAL A 101 16.07 15.11 16.36
N ASP A 102 15.01 14.53 15.78
CA ASP A 102 13.65 14.75 16.28
C ASP A 102 13.46 14.01 17.62
N ALA A 103 13.06 14.73 18.66
CA ALA A 103 13.02 14.20 20.02
C ALA A 103 11.95 13.10 20.22
N GLU A 104 10.91 13.08 19.38
CA GLU A 104 9.81 12.11 19.50
C GLU A 104 10.10 10.82 18.73
N THR A 105 10.68 10.92 17.53
CA THR A 105 10.98 9.74 16.70
C THR A 105 12.39 9.19 16.92
N GLY A 106 13.31 9.99 17.46
CA GLY A 106 14.73 9.65 17.55
C GLY A 106 15.46 9.63 16.21
N LEU A 107 14.83 10.13 15.14
CA LEU A 107 15.37 10.09 13.78
C LEU A 107 16.11 11.40 13.44
N PRO A 108 17.25 11.32 12.74
CA PRO A 108 17.92 12.50 12.20
C PRO A 108 17.06 13.26 11.21
N ARG A 109 16.99 14.58 11.34
CA ARG A 109 16.23 15.48 10.48
C ARG A 109 17.06 16.68 10.03
N GLY A 110 16.50 17.46 9.12
CA GLY A 110 17.00 18.77 8.74
C GLY A 110 16.84 19.79 9.87
N ASP A 111 17.40 20.97 9.65
CA ASP A 111 17.46 22.03 10.64
C ASP A 111 17.16 23.41 10.05
N ALA A 112 16.77 24.33 10.93
CA ALA A 112 16.40 25.70 10.59
C ALA A 112 17.65 26.58 10.39
N GLN A 113 17.68 27.33 9.28
CA GLN A 113 18.70 28.34 9.00
C GLN A 113 18.05 29.71 8.79
N PHE A 114 17.90 30.45 9.88
CA PHE A 114 17.21 31.74 9.92
C PHE A 114 17.72 32.77 8.90
N LEU A 115 19.03 32.82 8.67
CA LEU A 115 19.61 33.74 7.68
C LEU A 115 19.11 33.48 6.24
N GLN A 116 18.61 32.28 5.97
CA GLN A 116 18.04 31.84 4.70
C GLN A 116 16.50 31.91 4.68
N HIS A 117 15.85 32.32 5.77
CA HIS A 117 14.40 32.33 5.91
C HIS A 117 13.79 33.71 5.61
N VAL A 118 12.58 33.73 5.06
CA VAL A 118 11.80 34.96 4.84
C VAL A 118 11.21 35.39 6.18
N THR A 119 11.51 36.58 6.67
CA THR A 119 11.10 37.02 8.03
C THR A 119 9.80 37.83 8.06
N GLY A 120 9.23 38.19 6.92
CA GLY A 120 7.94 38.87 6.85
C GLY A 120 6.77 37.95 7.22
N PRO A 121 5.60 38.51 7.58
CA PRO A 121 4.37 37.75 7.77
C PRO A 121 3.90 37.09 6.46
N LYS A 122 3.25 35.93 6.57
CA LYS A 122 2.69 35.18 5.44
C LYS A 122 1.17 35.23 5.54
N THR A 123 0.52 35.81 4.55
CA THR A 123 -0.93 36.02 4.54
C THR A 123 -1.57 35.10 3.52
N PHE A 124 -2.32 34.12 3.99
CA PHE A 124 -3.03 33.18 3.13
C PHE A 124 -4.37 33.75 2.68
N SER A 125 -4.92 33.19 1.62
CA SER A 125 -6.14 33.62 0.97
C SER A 125 -7.40 33.33 1.81
N SER A 126 -8.55 33.69 1.26
CA SER A 126 -9.86 33.37 1.84
C SER A 126 -10.09 31.86 2.01
N LYS A 127 -9.39 30.99 1.26
CA LYS A 127 -9.44 29.52 1.41
C LYS A 127 -8.95 29.08 2.80
N PHE A 128 -8.05 29.84 3.38
CA PHE A 128 -7.56 29.66 4.75
C PHE A 128 -8.05 30.78 5.68
N ASN A 129 -9.25 31.32 5.46
CA ASN A 129 -9.86 32.36 6.28
C ASN A 129 -9.03 33.64 6.42
N ASN A 130 -8.23 33.99 5.40
CA ASN A 130 -7.31 35.12 5.42
C ASN A 130 -6.28 35.06 6.58
N THR A 131 -5.89 33.84 6.99
CA THR A 131 -4.97 33.62 8.11
C THR A 131 -3.63 34.30 7.84
N VAL A 132 -3.13 35.04 8.84
CA VAL A 132 -1.80 35.65 8.82
C VAL A 132 -0.92 34.90 9.81
N ILE A 133 0.13 34.27 9.30
CA ILE A 133 1.18 33.66 10.12
C ILE A 133 2.28 34.70 10.37
N PRO A 134 2.57 35.08 11.62
CA PRO A 134 3.67 35.99 11.94
C PRO A 134 5.00 35.43 11.45
N GLY A 135 5.86 36.30 10.93
CA GLY A 135 7.19 35.88 10.48
C GLY A 135 8.13 35.61 11.66
N ALA A 136 8.98 34.60 11.52
CA ALA A 136 10.00 34.27 12.51
C ALA A 136 11.09 35.36 12.65
N SER A 137 11.64 35.48 13.87
CA SER A 137 12.75 36.37 14.21
C SER A 137 14.05 35.64 14.55
N ASN A 138 14.02 34.31 14.65
CA ASN A 138 15.17 33.44 14.91
C ASN A 138 14.88 31.98 14.52
N ASN A 139 15.87 31.09 14.65
CA ASN A 139 15.73 29.66 14.33
C ASN A 139 14.60 28.96 15.10
N ALA A 140 14.37 29.32 16.37
CA ALA A 140 13.34 28.69 17.20
C ALA A 140 11.93 29.09 16.74
N GLU A 141 11.75 30.37 16.42
CA GLU A 141 10.48 30.89 15.89
C GLU A 141 10.14 30.33 14.50
N MET A 142 11.11 29.91 13.68
CA MET A 142 10.82 29.21 12.43
C MET A 142 10.04 27.91 12.64
N TRP A 143 10.31 27.19 13.74
CA TRP A 143 9.56 25.98 14.08
C TRP A 143 8.13 26.28 14.53
N VAL A 144 7.95 27.39 15.26
CA VAL A 144 6.61 27.88 15.63
C VAL A 144 5.83 28.29 14.38
N GLU A 145 6.49 28.96 13.44
CA GLU A 145 5.91 29.34 12.15
C GLU A 145 5.48 28.11 11.34
N LEU A 146 6.36 27.10 11.24
CA LEU A 146 6.04 25.83 10.59
C LEU A 146 4.86 25.12 11.25
N GLN A 147 4.82 25.08 12.58
CA GLN A 147 3.71 24.47 13.32
C GLN A 147 2.40 25.21 13.02
N ALA A 148 2.38 26.54 13.05
CA ALA A 148 1.21 27.34 12.72
C ALA A 148 0.71 27.09 11.29
N PHE A 149 1.64 26.91 10.34
CA PHE A 149 1.30 26.56 8.96
C PHE A 149 0.63 25.18 8.86
N VAL A 150 1.21 24.16 9.48
CA VAL A 150 0.62 22.82 9.52
C VAL A 150 -0.74 22.86 10.24
N ASP A 151 -0.85 23.60 11.34
CA ASP A 151 -2.10 23.75 12.07
C ASP A 151 -3.21 24.37 11.22
N MET A 152 -2.90 25.42 10.45
CA MET A 152 -3.83 26.08 9.55
C MET A 152 -4.36 25.12 8.47
N VAL A 153 -3.49 24.30 7.89
CA VAL A 153 -3.88 23.31 6.87
C VAL A 153 -4.76 22.21 7.47
N PHE A 154 -4.39 21.71 8.65
CA PHE A 154 -5.15 20.66 9.33
C PHE A 154 -6.43 21.17 10.00
N ALA A 155 -6.61 22.49 10.11
CA ALA A 155 -7.90 23.08 10.50
C ALA A 155 -8.94 23.03 9.38
N GLN A 156 -8.53 22.81 8.12
CA GLN A 156 -9.46 22.67 7.00
C GLN A 156 -10.16 21.30 7.03
N PRO A 157 -11.51 21.25 7.00
CA PRO A 157 -12.24 19.98 6.99
C PRO A 157 -11.85 19.06 5.83
N GLU A 158 -11.46 19.64 4.69
CA GLU A 158 -11.06 18.91 3.51
C GLU A 158 -9.79 18.09 3.72
N THR A 159 -8.87 18.50 4.60
CA THR A 159 -7.66 17.74 4.92
C THR A 159 -7.99 16.37 5.52
N ALA A 160 -8.98 16.32 6.40
CA ALA A 160 -9.43 15.06 6.98
C ALA A 160 -10.15 14.19 5.95
N LYS A 161 -11.08 14.77 5.18
CA LYS A 161 -11.81 14.06 4.13
C LYS A 161 -10.87 13.50 3.07
N ASN A 162 -9.87 14.27 2.63
CA ASN A 162 -8.90 13.82 1.63
C ASN A 162 -8.12 12.58 2.09
N LEU A 163 -7.66 12.54 3.36
CA LEU A 163 -7.03 11.33 3.90
C LEU A 163 -8.03 10.15 3.93
N CYS A 164 -9.25 10.38 4.41
CA CYS A 164 -10.26 9.32 4.50
C CYS A 164 -10.64 8.75 3.12
N ARG A 165 -10.74 9.58 2.07
CA ARG A 165 -10.93 9.11 0.69
C ARG A 165 -9.76 8.25 0.20
N ARG A 166 -8.52 8.62 0.55
CA ARG A 166 -7.34 7.81 0.19
C ARG A 166 -7.31 6.47 0.93
N LEU A 167 -7.68 6.46 2.22
CA LEU A 167 -7.82 5.22 2.98
C LEU A 167 -8.93 4.34 2.40
N TYR A 168 -10.08 4.92 2.05
CA TYR A 168 -11.19 4.21 1.41
C TYR A 168 -10.75 3.59 0.07
N ARG A 169 -10.07 4.34 -0.79
CA ARG A 169 -9.56 3.83 -2.08
C ARG A 169 -8.48 2.76 -1.93
N PHE A 170 -7.77 2.78 -0.81
CA PHE A 170 -6.75 1.77 -0.53
C PHE A 170 -7.36 0.46 -0.06
N PHE A 171 -8.42 0.50 0.76
CA PHE A 171 -8.96 -0.68 1.44
C PHE A 171 -10.31 -1.18 0.89
N VAL A 172 -11.08 -0.35 0.19
CA VAL A 172 -12.50 -0.62 -0.10
C VAL A 172 -12.80 -0.60 -1.59
N ASN A 173 -12.75 0.59 -2.22
CA ASN A 173 -13.08 0.74 -3.63
C ASN A 173 -12.51 2.04 -4.20
N GLY A 174 -12.10 2.03 -5.48
CA GLY A 174 -11.61 3.22 -6.18
C GLY A 174 -12.69 4.30 -6.38
N LYS A 175 -13.95 3.89 -6.54
CA LYS A 175 -15.09 4.78 -6.80
C LYS A 175 -15.72 5.26 -5.50
N ILE A 176 -15.90 6.57 -5.39
CA ILE A 176 -16.57 7.23 -4.25
C ILE A 176 -17.78 7.98 -4.81
N THR A 177 -18.98 7.46 -4.52
CA THR A 177 -20.26 8.11 -4.86
C THR A 177 -20.58 9.21 -3.85
N GLN A 178 -21.61 10.01 -4.12
CA GLN A 178 -22.06 11.04 -3.18
C GLN A 178 -22.59 10.42 -1.86
N GLU A 179 -23.17 9.23 -1.94
CA GLU A 179 -23.61 8.45 -0.79
C GLU A 179 -22.41 8.02 0.05
N ILE A 180 -21.41 7.35 -0.54
CA ILE A 180 -20.16 6.98 0.15
C ILE A 180 -19.48 8.20 0.77
N GLU A 181 -19.44 9.33 0.05
CA GLU A 181 -18.89 10.58 0.57
C GLU A 181 -19.62 11.04 1.84
N THR A 182 -20.95 10.95 1.86
CA THR A 182 -21.80 11.45 2.94
C THR A 182 -21.83 10.49 4.14
N ASP A 183 -21.96 9.19 3.87
CA ASP A 183 -22.27 8.19 4.88
C ASP A 183 -21.03 7.46 5.39
N ILE A 184 -19.94 7.43 4.61
CA ILE A 184 -18.67 6.81 5.00
C ILE A 184 -17.57 7.85 5.21
N ILE A 185 -17.24 8.66 4.20
CA ILE A 185 -16.06 9.55 4.26
C ILE A 185 -16.22 10.65 5.32
N VAL A 186 -17.37 11.32 5.37
CA VAL A 186 -17.61 12.38 6.36
C VAL A 186 -17.56 11.85 7.80
N PRO A 187 -18.21 10.73 8.16
CA PRO A 187 -18.05 10.13 9.49
C PRO A 187 -16.62 9.73 9.84
N LEU A 188 -15.87 9.14 8.90
CA LEU A 188 -14.46 8.81 9.11
C LEU A 188 -13.62 10.08 9.35
N ALA A 189 -13.88 11.15 8.59
CA ALA A 189 -13.19 12.43 8.75
C ALA A 189 -13.51 13.07 10.12
N ASN A 190 -14.76 12.97 10.60
CA ASN A 190 -15.15 13.43 11.93
C ASN A 190 -14.44 12.64 13.04
N THR A 191 -14.29 11.32 12.87
CA THR A 191 -13.49 10.49 13.79
C THR A 191 -12.04 10.91 13.78
N LEU A 192 -11.46 11.17 12.60
CA LEU A 192 -10.07 11.61 12.47
C LEU A 192 -9.84 12.93 13.21
N THR A 193 -10.67 13.94 12.98
CA THR A 193 -10.52 15.26 13.61
C THR A 193 -10.77 15.21 15.12
N SER A 194 -11.78 14.48 15.57
CA SER A 194 -12.10 14.32 17.00
C SER A 194 -11.01 13.57 17.77
N ASN A 195 -10.25 12.71 17.10
CA ASN A 195 -9.09 12.00 17.65
C ASN A 195 -7.77 12.69 17.31
N ASN A 196 -7.78 14.01 17.06
CA ASN A 196 -6.58 14.80 16.80
C ASN A 196 -5.67 14.23 15.69
N PHE A 197 -6.27 13.71 14.62
CA PHE A 197 -5.60 13.10 13.47
C PHE A 197 -4.82 11.80 13.75
N GLU A 198 -5.15 11.06 14.81
CA GLU A 198 -4.71 9.66 14.94
C GLU A 198 -5.38 8.78 13.87
N ILE A 199 -4.58 8.05 13.09
CA ILE A 199 -5.08 7.22 11.98
C ILE A 199 -5.77 5.95 12.48
N LYS A 200 -5.24 5.34 13.56
CA LYS A 200 -5.71 4.05 14.06
C LYS A 200 -7.22 3.97 14.33
N PRO A 201 -7.86 4.94 15.02
CA PRO A 201 -9.31 4.92 15.22
C PRO A 201 -10.13 4.90 13.92
N VAL A 202 -9.66 5.61 12.89
CA VAL A 202 -10.32 5.66 11.58
C VAL A 202 -10.25 4.31 10.88
N LEU A 203 -9.08 3.66 10.91
CA LEU A 203 -8.92 2.31 10.36
C LEU A 203 -9.78 1.29 11.11
N GLN A 204 -9.87 1.39 12.45
CA GLN A 204 -10.74 0.51 13.22
C GLN A 204 -12.21 0.71 12.85
N GLN A 205 -12.66 1.95 12.70
CA GLN A 205 -14.03 2.24 12.27
C GLN A 205 -14.30 1.70 10.86
N LEU A 206 -13.39 1.92 9.92
CA LEU A 206 -13.56 1.47 8.54
C LEU A 206 -13.57 -0.07 8.44
N LEU A 207 -12.51 -0.72 8.93
CA LEU A 207 -12.28 -2.16 8.77
C LEU A 207 -13.21 -3.04 9.64
N GLN A 208 -14.02 -2.44 10.52
CA GLN A 208 -15.04 -3.12 11.33
C GLN A 208 -16.46 -2.71 10.94
N SER A 209 -16.62 -1.86 9.92
CA SER A 209 -17.93 -1.44 9.43
C SER A 209 -18.61 -2.56 8.65
N GLN A 210 -19.95 -2.55 8.63
CA GLN A 210 -20.72 -3.43 7.75
C GLN A 210 -20.34 -3.19 6.28
N HIS A 211 -20.25 -1.92 5.87
CA HIS A 211 -19.82 -1.49 4.53
C HIS A 211 -18.54 -2.16 4.04
N PHE A 212 -17.57 -2.40 4.93
CA PHE A 212 -16.31 -3.05 4.54
C PHE A 212 -16.47 -4.54 4.19
N PHE A 213 -17.51 -5.19 4.72
CA PHE A 213 -17.80 -6.60 4.54
C PHE A 213 -19.06 -6.85 3.70
N ASP A 214 -19.55 -5.83 2.97
CA ASP A 214 -20.70 -6.01 2.08
C ASP A 214 -20.33 -6.92 0.91
N ALA A 215 -21.14 -7.95 0.74
CA ALA A 215 -20.90 -9.09 -0.13
C ALA A 215 -21.90 -9.10 -1.27
N ASP A 216 -21.47 -9.63 -2.43
CA ASP A 216 -22.27 -9.75 -3.68
C ASP A 216 -23.69 -10.26 -3.43
N ASP A 217 -24.64 -9.34 -3.23
CA ASP A 217 -26.04 -9.57 -2.95
C ASP A 217 -26.95 -9.08 -4.11
N SER A 218 -28.23 -8.88 -3.84
CA SER A 218 -29.17 -8.43 -4.87
C SER A 218 -29.02 -6.94 -5.23
N ASP A 219 -28.29 -6.16 -4.43
CA ASP A 219 -27.99 -4.77 -4.67
C ASP A 219 -26.58 -4.58 -5.27
N ASN A 220 -26.47 -4.74 -6.59
CA ASN A 220 -25.23 -4.54 -7.33
C ASN A 220 -24.59 -3.12 -7.16
N ALA A 221 -25.20 -2.20 -6.42
CA ALA A 221 -24.72 -0.84 -6.22
C ALA A 221 -23.68 -0.71 -5.08
N ASP A 222 -23.61 -1.64 -4.13
CA ASP A 222 -22.77 -1.54 -2.93
C ASP A 222 -21.80 -2.71 -2.69
N GLU A 223 -21.51 -3.48 -3.73
CA GLU A 223 -20.60 -4.62 -3.66
C GLU A 223 -19.13 -4.24 -3.47
N ILE A 224 -18.58 -4.65 -2.32
CA ILE A 224 -17.20 -4.35 -1.93
C ILE A 224 -16.29 -5.58 -2.08
N ILE A 225 -16.77 -6.76 -1.67
CA ILE A 225 -16.03 -8.02 -1.86
C ILE A 225 -15.89 -8.30 -3.38
N GLY A 226 -14.71 -8.71 -3.82
CA GLY A 226 -14.37 -8.87 -5.23
C GLY A 226 -14.14 -7.55 -6.00
N GLY A 227 -14.40 -6.39 -5.39
CA GLY A 227 -14.46 -5.09 -6.08
C GLY A 227 -13.10 -4.41 -6.38
N MET A 228 -11.99 -4.94 -5.86
CA MET A 228 -10.65 -4.39 -6.07
C MET A 228 -9.65 -5.43 -6.55
N ILE A 229 -8.79 -5.06 -7.50
CA ILE A 229 -7.64 -5.89 -7.86
C ILE A 229 -6.57 -5.79 -6.77
N LYS A 230 -6.17 -6.94 -6.21
CA LYS A 230 -5.07 -7.08 -5.26
C LYS A 230 -3.81 -6.42 -5.82
N SER A 231 -3.19 -5.56 -5.02
CA SER A 231 -1.84 -5.08 -5.33
C SER A 231 -0.86 -6.27 -5.40
N PRO A 232 0.28 -6.11 -6.09
CA PRO A 232 1.31 -7.16 -6.09
C PRO A 232 1.74 -7.57 -4.67
N LEU A 233 1.70 -6.65 -3.71
CA LEU A 233 2.05 -6.95 -2.31
C LEU A 233 1.02 -7.88 -1.69
N GLU A 234 -0.27 -7.55 -1.79
CA GLU A 234 -1.37 -8.35 -1.24
C GLU A 234 -1.41 -9.74 -1.89
N LEU A 235 -1.40 -9.79 -3.23
CA LEU A 235 -1.46 -11.05 -3.98
C LEU A 235 -0.37 -12.04 -3.52
N ASN A 236 0.87 -11.56 -3.40
CA ASN A 236 2.00 -12.42 -3.08
C ASN A 236 2.04 -12.79 -1.59
N TYR A 237 1.93 -11.81 -0.69
CA TYR A 237 2.06 -12.09 0.73
C TYR A 237 0.83 -12.80 1.30
N GLN A 238 -0.37 -12.58 0.77
CA GLN A 238 -1.53 -13.39 1.09
C GLN A 238 -1.29 -14.86 0.71
N THR A 239 -0.81 -15.12 -0.52
CA THR A 239 -0.49 -16.48 -0.97
C THR A 239 0.55 -17.14 -0.05
N MET A 240 1.65 -16.43 0.23
CA MET A 240 2.72 -16.95 1.08
C MET A 240 2.23 -17.24 2.51
N SER A 241 1.42 -16.35 3.07
CA SER A 241 0.86 -16.50 4.42
C SER A 241 -0.14 -17.65 4.48
N PHE A 242 -1.08 -17.70 3.53
CA PHE A 242 -2.13 -18.73 3.49
C PHE A 242 -1.54 -20.13 3.40
N PHE A 243 -0.59 -20.35 2.49
CA PHE A 243 0.08 -21.64 2.32
C PHE A 243 1.22 -21.91 3.32
N GLY A 244 1.43 -21.01 4.30
CA GLY A 244 2.49 -21.17 5.30
C GLY A 244 3.88 -21.38 4.69
N MET A 245 4.20 -20.63 3.62
CA MET A 245 5.43 -20.81 2.87
C MET A 245 6.64 -20.63 3.80
N PRO A 246 7.55 -21.62 3.89
CA PRO A 246 8.69 -21.54 4.81
C PRO A 246 9.65 -20.43 4.38
N LEU A 247 9.94 -19.51 5.30
CA LEU A 247 10.85 -18.39 5.05
C LEU A 247 12.19 -18.60 5.75
N PRO A 248 13.31 -18.28 5.09
CA PRO A 248 14.63 -18.33 5.71
C PRO A 248 14.74 -17.25 6.79
N ASP A 249 15.38 -17.61 7.90
CA ASP A 249 15.66 -16.67 8.97
C ASP A 249 16.67 -15.61 8.50
N PRO A 250 16.40 -14.30 8.69
CA PRO A 250 17.28 -13.23 8.21
C PRO A 250 18.67 -13.21 8.89
N GLN A 251 18.79 -13.72 10.11
CA GLN A 251 20.03 -13.76 10.89
C GLN A 251 20.82 -15.06 10.63
N LEU A 252 20.14 -16.19 10.48
CA LEU A 252 20.78 -17.50 10.29
C LEU A 252 21.03 -17.83 8.82
N ASN A 253 20.20 -17.34 7.90
CA ASN A 253 20.31 -17.56 6.47
C ASN A 253 20.07 -16.27 5.68
N THR A 254 20.93 -15.27 5.93
CA THR A 254 20.90 -14.00 5.22
C THR A 254 20.94 -14.13 3.69
N PRO A 255 21.75 -15.03 3.07
CA PRO A 255 21.73 -15.20 1.61
C PRO A 255 20.38 -15.70 1.08
N GLY A 256 19.74 -16.65 1.76
CA GLY A 256 18.41 -17.15 1.39
C GLY A 256 17.33 -16.08 1.56
N TYR A 257 17.38 -15.33 2.66
CA TYR A 257 16.48 -14.20 2.90
C TYR A 257 16.60 -13.14 1.80
N PHE A 258 17.82 -12.77 1.44
CA PHE A 258 18.08 -11.86 0.34
C PHE A 258 17.56 -12.41 -1.00
N GLN A 259 17.78 -13.70 -1.29
CA GLN A 259 17.31 -14.32 -2.52
C GLN A 259 15.78 -14.23 -2.67
N ILE A 260 15.01 -14.49 -1.62
CA ILE A 260 13.55 -14.44 -1.70
C ILE A 260 13.05 -13.01 -1.73
N PHE A 261 13.42 -12.18 -0.74
CA PHE A 261 12.81 -10.86 -0.60
C PHE A 261 13.33 -9.85 -1.61
N GLU A 262 14.64 -9.83 -1.87
CA GLU A 262 15.19 -8.86 -2.82
C GLU A 262 14.98 -9.33 -4.25
N ARG A 263 15.46 -10.53 -4.61
CA ARG A 263 15.37 -11.00 -5.99
C ARG A 263 13.96 -11.48 -6.33
N GLY A 264 13.41 -12.41 -5.54
CA GLY A 264 12.09 -12.98 -5.80
C GLY A 264 10.96 -11.95 -5.68
N MET A 265 10.92 -11.17 -4.61
CA MET A 265 9.79 -10.30 -4.30
C MET A 265 9.94 -8.90 -4.88
N LEU A 266 10.92 -8.12 -4.43
CA LEU A 266 11.08 -6.73 -4.87
C LEU A 266 11.33 -6.66 -6.38
N GLN A 267 12.33 -7.39 -6.89
CA GLN A 267 12.71 -7.31 -8.30
C GLN A 267 11.78 -8.09 -9.23
N ARG A 268 11.41 -9.34 -8.90
CA ARG A 268 10.55 -10.13 -9.80
C ARG A 268 9.08 -9.85 -9.56
N ALA A 269 8.52 -10.23 -8.42
CA ALA A 269 7.07 -10.17 -8.24
C ALA A 269 6.51 -8.74 -8.27
N PHE A 270 7.12 -7.78 -7.57
CA PHE A 270 6.53 -6.46 -7.41
C PHE A 270 6.89 -5.52 -8.57
N THR A 271 8.18 -5.36 -8.87
CA THR A 271 8.61 -4.42 -9.92
C THR A 271 8.02 -4.77 -11.29
N THR A 272 7.98 -6.05 -11.66
CA THR A 272 7.41 -6.46 -12.96
C THR A 272 5.88 -6.45 -12.98
N ALA A 273 5.23 -6.34 -11.82
CA ALA A 273 3.80 -6.11 -11.69
C ALA A 273 3.47 -4.63 -11.41
N ASN A 274 4.31 -3.70 -11.88
CA ASN A 274 4.18 -2.24 -11.74
C ASN A 274 4.25 -1.68 -10.30
N LEU A 275 4.72 -2.45 -9.32
CA LEU A 275 4.97 -1.98 -7.96
C LEU A 275 6.48 -2.07 -7.63
N PRO A 276 7.35 -1.20 -8.18
CA PRO A 276 8.72 -1.09 -7.69
C PRO A 276 8.69 -0.51 -6.26
N LEU A 277 8.49 -1.37 -5.27
CA LEU A 277 8.28 -0.99 -3.87
C LEU A 277 9.44 -0.11 -3.39
N PHE A 278 9.11 1.04 -2.80
CA PHE A 278 10.05 2.10 -2.37
C PHE A 278 10.61 3.03 -3.46
N PHE A 279 10.29 2.77 -4.73
CA PHE A 279 10.76 3.54 -5.88
C PHE A 279 9.59 3.94 -6.79
N ALA A 280 8.60 4.62 -6.22
CA ALA A 280 7.53 5.23 -7.02
C ALA A 280 8.13 6.19 -8.07
N SER A 281 7.57 6.17 -9.27
CA SER A 281 8.04 6.99 -10.40
C SER A 281 7.67 8.47 -10.26
N ASP A 282 6.68 8.77 -9.42
CA ASP A 282 6.10 10.10 -9.23
C ASP A 282 5.89 10.40 -7.73
N VAL A 283 5.83 11.68 -7.38
CA VAL A 283 5.57 12.16 -6.01
C VAL A 283 4.19 11.69 -5.53
N ALA A 284 3.22 11.56 -6.44
CA ALA A 284 1.88 11.02 -6.14
C ALA A 284 1.88 9.54 -5.76
N GLY A 285 2.99 8.84 -6.01
CA GLY A 285 3.15 7.43 -5.66
C GLY A 285 2.86 6.51 -6.85
N TYR A 286 2.18 5.39 -6.58
CA TYR A 286 1.84 4.43 -7.62
C TYR A 286 0.48 4.76 -8.24
N PRO A 287 0.35 4.79 -9.58
CA PRO A 287 -0.88 5.14 -10.29
C PRO A 287 -2.13 4.45 -9.76
N ALA A 288 -2.01 3.18 -9.37
CA ALA A 288 -3.16 2.41 -8.92
C ALA A 288 -3.84 2.93 -7.64
N TYR A 289 -3.17 3.79 -6.87
CA TYR A 289 -3.73 4.37 -5.64
C TYR A 289 -4.30 5.78 -5.83
N TYR A 290 -4.14 6.42 -6.99
CA TYR A 290 -4.59 7.81 -7.18
C TYR A 290 -5.11 8.15 -8.58
N GLN A 291 -4.75 7.39 -9.61
CA GLN A 291 -5.03 7.74 -10.99
C GLN A 291 -6.43 7.26 -11.41
N GLU A 292 -7.32 8.21 -11.60
CA GLU A 292 -8.65 8.01 -12.19
C GLU A 292 -8.55 7.75 -13.71
N PRO A 293 -9.50 6.96 -14.28
CA PRO A 293 -10.55 6.22 -13.60
C PRO A 293 -10.12 4.82 -13.11
N ASP A 294 -8.90 4.39 -13.45
CA ASP A 294 -8.52 2.97 -13.41
C ASP A 294 -8.17 2.43 -12.03
N PHE A 295 -7.54 3.23 -11.16
CA PHE A 295 -7.12 2.81 -9.80
C PHE A 295 -6.51 1.39 -9.77
N SER A 296 -7.05 0.46 -8.98
CA SER A 296 -6.54 -0.91 -8.83
C SER A 296 -6.40 -1.67 -10.15
N HIS A 297 -7.16 -1.30 -11.20
CA HIS A 297 -7.01 -1.87 -12.54
C HIS A 297 -5.64 -1.60 -13.17
N GLN A 298 -4.93 -0.55 -12.73
CA GLN A 298 -3.55 -0.30 -13.14
C GLN A 298 -2.58 -1.43 -12.74
N TRP A 299 -2.96 -2.25 -11.75
CA TRP A 299 -2.21 -3.45 -11.39
C TRP A 299 -2.35 -4.60 -12.38
N PHE A 300 -3.38 -4.60 -13.23
CA PHE A 300 -3.70 -5.68 -14.14
C PHE A 300 -3.84 -5.18 -15.58
N ASN A 301 -2.79 -5.36 -16.36
CA ASN A 301 -2.74 -4.96 -17.76
C ASN A 301 -1.83 -5.91 -18.56
N SER A 302 -1.73 -5.68 -19.88
CA SER A 302 -0.96 -6.55 -20.77
C SER A 302 0.52 -6.67 -20.44
N SER A 303 1.13 -5.72 -19.71
CA SER A 303 2.55 -5.79 -19.31
C SER A 303 2.76 -6.47 -17.96
N THR A 304 1.74 -6.55 -17.11
CA THR A 304 1.84 -7.08 -15.74
C THR A 304 1.25 -8.48 -15.56
N ILE A 305 0.34 -8.90 -16.47
CA ILE A 305 -0.40 -10.16 -16.38
C ILE A 305 0.48 -11.41 -16.20
N ILE A 306 1.62 -11.47 -16.91
CA ILE A 306 2.54 -12.61 -16.82
C ILE A 306 3.09 -12.75 -15.41
N SER A 307 3.51 -11.65 -14.80
CA SER A 307 4.12 -11.64 -13.47
C SER A 307 3.14 -12.00 -12.37
N ARG A 308 1.88 -11.56 -12.52
CA ARG A 308 0.81 -11.90 -11.59
C ARG A 308 0.48 -13.39 -11.63
N TYR A 309 0.27 -13.92 -12.83
CA TYR A 309 -0.10 -15.32 -13.00
C TYR A 309 1.04 -16.26 -12.66
N LYS A 310 2.26 -16.02 -13.16
CA LYS A 310 3.40 -16.92 -12.91
C LYS A 310 3.89 -17.01 -11.47
N MET A 311 3.37 -16.16 -10.58
CA MET A 311 3.70 -16.21 -9.15
C MET A 311 3.34 -17.56 -8.52
N GLY A 312 2.15 -18.11 -8.79
CA GLY A 312 1.74 -19.40 -8.21
C GLY A 312 2.72 -20.51 -8.57
N GLU A 313 3.14 -20.55 -9.84
CA GLU A 313 4.18 -21.46 -10.33
C GLU A 313 5.53 -21.22 -9.65
N MET A 314 5.90 -19.95 -9.43
CA MET A 314 7.14 -19.57 -8.74
C MET A 314 7.19 -20.14 -7.32
N PHE A 315 6.11 -20.03 -6.56
CA PHE A 315 6.03 -20.48 -5.17
C PHE A 315 5.87 -22.00 -5.04
N LEU A 316 5.17 -22.66 -5.97
CA LEU A 316 5.04 -24.12 -5.97
C LEU A 316 6.35 -24.80 -6.41
N SER A 317 6.98 -24.32 -7.47
CA SER A 317 8.23 -24.91 -7.99
C SER A 317 9.46 -24.57 -7.13
N GLY A 318 9.47 -23.42 -6.47
CA GLY A 318 10.67 -22.87 -5.82
C GLY A 318 11.71 -22.35 -6.81
N LEU A 319 11.32 -22.09 -8.05
CA LEU A 319 12.15 -21.55 -9.10
C LEU A 319 11.62 -20.19 -9.54
N LEU A 320 12.50 -19.28 -9.94
CA LEU A 320 12.13 -18.01 -10.57
C LEU A 320 11.52 -18.30 -11.94
N THR A 321 10.22 -18.01 -12.08
CA THR A 321 9.46 -18.15 -13.33
C THR A 321 9.14 -16.79 -13.99
N ILE A 322 9.46 -15.69 -13.28
CA ILE A 322 9.18 -14.31 -13.67
C ILE A 322 10.49 -13.58 -14.03
N GLY A 323 10.50 -12.95 -15.21
CA GLY A 323 11.62 -12.15 -15.74
C GLY A 323 12.73 -12.94 -16.43
N ASN A 324 13.89 -12.30 -16.62
CA ASN A 324 14.91 -12.72 -17.61
C ASN A 324 15.86 -13.86 -17.20
N THR A 325 15.68 -14.48 -16.02
CA THR A 325 16.55 -15.58 -15.55
C THR A 325 15.69 -16.74 -15.07
N PRO A 326 14.93 -17.38 -15.97
CA PRO A 326 14.05 -18.47 -15.60
C PRO A 326 14.85 -19.65 -15.01
N ASN A 327 14.22 -20.42 -14.13
CA ASN A 327 14.74 -21.64 -13.50
C ASN A 327 15.87 -21.45 -12.47
N GLN A 328 16.23 -20.21 -12.13
CA GLN A 328 17.08 -19.98 -10.95
C GLN A 328 16.31 -20.30 -9.68
N GLN A 329 16.99 -20.75 -8.62
CA GLN A 329 16.32 -21.06 -7.36
C GLN A 329 15.74 -19.79 -6.71
N LEU A 330 14.47 -19.86 -6.30
CA LEU A 330 13.86 -18.87 -5.40
C LEU A 330 14.45 -19.02 -3.98
N GLY A 331 14.82 -20.24 -3.60
CA GLY A 331 15.42 -20.56 -2.29
C GLY A 331 14.44 -21.18 -1.30
N THR A 332 13.13 -21.14 -1.58
CA THR A 332 12.10 -21.87 -0.83
C THR A 332 10.91 -22.15 -1.73
N LYS A 333 10.01 -23.05 -1.30
CA LYS A 333 8.77 -23.38 -1.99
C LYS A 333 7.65 -23.75 -1.02
N ILE A 334 6.41 -23.65 -1.47
CA ILE A 334 5.26 -24.21 -0.78
C ILE A 334 5.35 -25.74 -0.80
N ASN A 335 5.15 -26.36 0.36
CA ASN A 335 5.01 -27.82 0.45
C ASN A 335 3.52 -28.16 0.49
N ILE A 336 2.88 -28.20 -0.68
CA ILE A 336 1.41 -28.21 -0.78
C ILE A 336 0.79 -29.48 -0.19
N ALA A 337 1.35 -30.66 -0.45
CA ALA A 337 0.85 -31.91 0.12
C ALA A 337 0.92 -31.91 1.66
N ASN A 338 2.04 -31.44 2.22
CA ASN A 338 2.19 -31.30 3.66
C ASN A 338 1.25 -30.23 4.24
N TRP A 339 1.02 -29.13 3.51
CA TRP A 339 0.10 -28.08 3.94
C TRP A 339 -1.35 -28.57 3.93
N VAL A 340 -1.81 -29.23 2.87
CA VAL A 340 -3.15 -29.84 2.80
C VAL A 340 -3.36 -30.84 3.94
N LYS A 341 -2.34 -31.65 4.23
CA LYS A 341 -2.39 -32.66 5.30
C LYS A 341 -2.50 -32.06 6.71
N ASN A 342 -1.84 -30.93 6.98
CA ASN A 342 -1.60 -30.46 8.36
C ASN A 342 -2.14 -29.07 8.68
N SER A 343 -2.61 -28.29 7.70
CA SER A 343 -3.03 -26.89 7.91
C SER A 343 -4.28 -26.77 8.79
N GLY A 344 -5.13 -27.79 8.81
CA GLY A 344 -6.46 -27.73 9.42
C GLY A 344 -7.47 -26.91 8.62
N VAL A 345 -7.09 -26.41 7.44
CA VAL A 345 -7.97 -25.67 6.52
C VAL A 345 -8.85 -26.63 5.73
N ILE A 346 -8.29 -27.75 5.28
CA ILE A 346 -9.01 -28.77 4.53
C ILE A 346 -9.64 -29.76 5.51
N SER A 347 -10.97 -29.80 5.52
CA SER A 347 -11.75 -30.59 6.46
C SER A 347 -11.67 -32.09 6.19
N ASN A 348 -11.67 -32.51 4.92
CA ASN A 348 -11.46 -33.89 4.52
C ASN A 348 -10.63 -34.01 3.23
N PRO A 349 -9.30 -34.16 3.33
CA PRO A 349 -8.43 -34.29 2.15
C PRO A 349 -8.64 -35.55 1.30
N LEU A 350 -9.28 -36.61 1.82
CA LEU A 350 -9.58 -37.84 1.06
C LEU A 350 -10.68 -37.65 0.03
N ASP A 351 -11.59 -36.71 0.29
CA ASP A 351 -12.71 -36.40 -0.59
C ASP A 351 -12.32 -35.25 -1.52
N SER A 352 -12.19 -35.57 -2.81
CA SER A 352 -11.79 -34.61 -3.83
C SER A 352 -12.75 -33.42 -3.95
N GLN A 353 -14.04 -33.61 -3.66
CA GLN A 353 -15.02 -32.54 -3.76
C GLN A 353 -14.83 -31.58 -2.57
N VAL A 354 -14.81 -32.11 -1.35
CA VAL A 354 -14.62 -31.31 -0.12
C VAL A 354 -13.29 -30.54 -0.16
N LEU A 355 -12.22 -31.17 -0.64
CA LEU A 355 -10.92 -30.52 -0.80
C LEU A 355 -11.02 -29.27 -1.71
N VAL A 356 -11.71 -29.37 -2.83
CA VAL A 356 -11.87 -28.25 -3.77
C VAL A 356 -12.80 -27.19 -3.19
N GLU A 357 -13.91 -27.58 -2.59
CA GLU A 357 -14.84 -26.66 -1.92
C GLU A 357 -14.14 -25.82 -0.85
N ASP A 358 -13.39 -26.46 0.05
CA ASP A 358 -12.63 -25.77 1.09
C ASP A 358 -11.60 -24.81 0.49
N LEU A 359 -10.84 -25.25 -0.53
CA LEU A 359 -9.85 -24.38 -1.18
C LEU A 359 -10.49 -23.15 -1.83
N LEU A 360 -11.55 -23.33 -2.61
CA LEU A 360 -12.20 -22.23 -3.33
C LEU A 360 -12.81 -21.22 -2.34
N LYS A 361 -13.46 -21.72 -1.27
CA LYS A 361 -14.02 -20.88 -0.21
C LYS A 361 -13.01 -19.94 0.45
N TYR A 362 -11.77 -20.39 0.63
CA TYR A 362 -10.74 -19.57 1.29
C TYR A 362 -9.88 -18.74 0.33
N LEU A 363 -9.79 -19.14 -0.94
CA LEU A 363 -8.93 -18.49 -1.92
C LEU A 363 -9.67 -17.48 -2.79
N LEU A 364 -10.96 -17.70 -3.04
CA LEU A 364 -11.78 -16.84 -3.88
C LEU A 364 -12.66 -15.92 -3.02
N PRO A 365 -12.96 -14.70 -3.51
CA PRO A 365 -13.79 -13.75 -2.76
C PRO A 365 -15.25 -14.22 -2.63
N GLU A 366 -15.73 -15.02 -3.58
CA GLU A 366 -17.12 -15.45 -3.70
C GLU A 366 -17.23 -16.94 -4.02
N GLU A 367 -18.41 -17.50 -3.74
CA GLU A 367 -18.75 -18.85 -4.15
C GLU A 367 -18.87 -18.95 -5.67
N VAL A 368 -18.25 -19.98 -6.25
CA VAL A 368 -18.32 -20.21 -7.68
C VAL A 368 -19.58 -20.97 -8.06
N ASP A 369 -20.10 -20.71 -9.26
CA ASP A 369 -21.18 -21.51 -9.82
C ASP A 369 -20.75 -22.97 -10.10
N SER A 370 -21.73 -23.82 -10.42
CA SER A 370 -21.49 -25.25 -10.64
C SER A 370 -20.57 -25.53 -11.84
N ASP A 371 -20.62 -24.74 -12.90
CA ASP A 371 -19.78 -24.95 -14.09
C ASP A 371 -18.33 -24.60 -13.76
N ARG A 372 -18.12 -23.51 -13.04
CA ARG A 372 -16.81 -23.06 -12.58
C ARG A 372 -16.22 -23.97 -11.52
N PHE A 373 -17.04 -24.50 -10.61
CA PHE A 373 -16.64 -25.56 -9.69
C PHE A 373 -16.17 -26.81 -10.45
N ASN A 374 -16.97 -27.29 -11.40
CA ASN A 374 -16.65 -28.48 -12.20
C ASN A 374 -15.38 -28.30 -13.04
N TYR A 375 -15.09 -27.08 -13.51
CA TYR A 375 -13.82 -26.76 -14.13
C TYR A 375 -12.63 -27.02 -13.18
N PHE A 376 -12.66 -26.49 -11.96
CA PHE A 376 -11.58 -26.73 -11.00
C PHE A 376 -11.50 -28.18 -10.52
N HIS A 377 -12.64 -28.79 -10.20
CA HIS A 377 -12.70 -30.12 -9.62
C HIS A 377 -12.46 -31.23 -10.66
N ILE A 378 -13.23 -31.26 -11.74
CA ILE A 378 -13.21 -32.38 -12.70
C ILE A 378 -12.13 -32.15 -13.75
N GLN A 379 -12.12 -30.99 -14.41
CA GLN A 379 -11.21 -30.76 -15.54
C GLN A 379 -9.76 -30.50 -15.10
N VAL A 380 -9.57 -29.71 -14.04
CA VAL A 380 -8.22 -29.34 -13.58
C VAL A 380 -7.69 -30.30 -12.52
N PHE A 381 -8.40 -30.51 -11.42
CA PHE A 381 -7.85 -31.28 -10.31
C PHE A 381 -7.78 -32.77 -10.63
N LEU A 382 -8.92 -33.36 -10.99
CA LEU A 382 -9.02 -34.78 -11.33
C LEU A 382 -8.54 -35.10 -12.75
N ASP A 383 -8.47 -34.12 -13.65
CA ASP A 383 -8.07 -34.34 -15.06
C ASP A 383 -8.93 -35.40 -15.74
N GLU A 384 -10.23 -35.28 -15.50
CA GLU A 384 -11.29 -36.18 -15.97
C GLU A 384 -11.20 -37.62 -15.43
N LEU A 385 -10.30 -37.88 -14.47
CA LEU A 385 -10.21 -39.17 -13.79
C LEU A 385 -11.30 -39.34 -12.72
N PRO A 386 -11.70 -40.59 -12.41
CA PRO A 386 -12.63 -40.86 -11.31
C PRO A 386 -12.12 -40.36 -9.95
N PRO A 387 -12.98 -39.81 -9.07
CA PRO A 387 -12.61 -39.38 -7.72
C PRO A 387 -11.91 -40.46 -6.87
N ALA A 388 -12.19 -41.74 -7.14
CA ALA A 388 -11.59 -42.86 -6.43
C ALA A 388 -10.06 -42.95 -6.62
N ASP A 389 -9.54 -42.48 -7.77
CA ASP A 389 -8.09 -42.47 -8.03
C ASP A 389 -7.39 -41.47 -7.11
N TRP A 390 -7.99 -40.31 -6.86
CA TRP A 390 -7.49 -39.36 -5.86
C TRP A 390 -7.48 -39.96 -4.47
N THR A 391 -8.58 -40.58 -4.05
CA THR A 391 -8.68 -41.20 -2.73
C THR A 391 -7.58 -42.25 -2.54
N TYR A 392 -7.33 -43.08 -3.55
CA TYR A 392 -6.25 -44.07 -3.53
C TYR A 392 -4.87 -43.42 -3.36
N GLU A 393 -4.54 -42.40 -4.16
CA GLU A 393 -3.24 -41.74 -4.07
C GLU A 393 -3.04 -41.01 -2.74
N TRP A 394 -4.11 -40.43 -2.19
CA TRP A 394 -4.05 -39.79 -0.88
C TRP A 394 -3.80 -40.81 0.25
N GLU A 395 -4.48 -41.97 0.24
CA GLU A 395 -4.21 -43.06 1.18
C GLU A 395 -2.79 -43.62 1.04
N ASN A 396 -2.29 -43.74 -0.19
CA ASN A 396 -0.92 -44.13 -0.47
C ASN A 396 0.08 -43.11 0.12
N TYR A 397 -0.18 -41.81 -0.03
CA TYR A 397 0.63 -40.78 0.62
C TYR A 397 0.60 -40.90 2.15
N LEU A 398 -0.56 -41.11 2.76
CA LEU A 398 -0.67 -41.26 4.22
C LEU A 398 0.11 -42.46 4.76
N THR A 399 0.15 -43.56 4.01
CA THR A 399 0.80 -44.81 4.43
C THR A 399 2.30 -44.84 4.13
N THR A 400 2.73 -44.33 2.98
CA THR A 400 4.13 -44.38 2.53
C THR A 400 4.92 -43.11 2.83
N ASN A 401 4.21 -42.01 3.14
CA ASN A 401 4.76 -40.66 3.22
C ASN A 401 5.41 -40.16 1.90
N ASN A 402 5.15 -40.84 0.78
CA ASN A 402 5.55 -40.40 -0.54
C ASN A 402 4.47 -39.48 -1.14
N ALA A 403 4.79 -38.20 -1.29
CA ALA A 403 3.84 -37.18 -1.75
C ALA A 403 3.85 -36.96 -3.27
N THR A 404 4.61 -37.73 -4.06
CA THR A 404 4.85 -37.40 -5.48
C THR A 404 3.57 -37.26 -6.30
N GLU A 405 2.70 -38.27 -6.33
CA GLU A 405 1.48 -38.25 -7.16
C GLU A 405 0.48 -37.19 -6.68
N VAL A 406 0.23 -37.12 -5.36
CA VAL A 406 -0.68 -36.12 -4.80
C VAL A 406 -0.17 -34.69 -5.01
N THR A 407 1.15 -34.47 -5.01
CA THR A 407 1.73 -33.15 -5.26
C THR A 407 1.46 -32.69 -6.69
N ILE A 408 1.50 -33.59 -7.68
CA ILE A 408 1.24 -33.24 -9.09
C ILE A 408 -0.20 -32.71 -9.25
N ALA A 409 -1.19 -33.45 -8.72
CA ALA A 409 -2.59 -33.05 -8.81
C ALA A 409 -2.87 -31.74 -8.04
N LEU A 410 -2.32 -31.60 -6.83
CA LEU A 410 -2.46 -30.41 -6.01
C LEU A 410 -1.80 -29.17 -6.65
N GLU A 411 -0.57 -29.29 -7.16
CA GLU A 411 0.10 -28.18 -7.83
C GLU A 411 -0.67 -27.71 -9.07
N ARG A 412 -1.26 -28.63 -9.84
CA ARG A 412 -2.13 -28.30 -10.99
C ARG A 412 -3.36 -27.51 -10.57
N LEU A 413 -4.08 -27.96 -9.53
CA LEU A 413 -5.25 -27.26 -8.99
C LEU A 413 -4.89 -25.88 -8.43
N ILE A 414 -3.92 -25.81 -7.53
CA ILE A 414 -3.53 -24.55 -6.89
C ILE A 414 -3.03 -23.55 -7.93
N LYS A 415 -2.24 -24.00 -8.91
CA LYS A 415 -1.82 -23.14 -10.01
C LYS A 415 -3.03 -22.57 -10.76
N ALA A 416 -4.02 -23.39 -11.11
CA ALA A 416 -5.21 -22.90 -11.82
C ALA A 416 -6.01 -21.89 -10.99
N ILE A 417 -6.19 -22.14 -9.69
CA ILE A 417 -6.88 -21.21 -8.79
C ILE A 417 -6.12 -19.88 -8.71
N LEU A 418 -4.80 -19.91 -8.48
CA LEU A 418 -3.99 -18.68 -8.38
C LEU A 418 -3.89 -17.90 -9.70
N TYR A 419 -4.13 -18.55 -10.84
CA TYR A 419 -4.19 -17.94 -12.18
C TYR A 419 -5.58 -17.41 -12.53
N SER A 420 -6.61 -17.76 -11.76
CA SER A 420 -7.98 -17.33 -12.00
C SER A 420 -8.12 -15.82 -11.84
N GLN A 421 -9.15 -15.23 -12.47
CA GLN A 421 -9.43 -13.80 -12.38
C GLN A 421 -9.96 -13.47 -10.98
N GLU A 422 -10.77 -14.38 -10.45
CA GLU A 422 -11.38 -14.37 -9.13
C GLU A 422 -10.31 -14.28 -8.02
N TYR A 423 -9.20 -15.01 -8.17
CA TYR A 423 -8.10 -14.91 -7.20
C TYR A 423 -7.39 -13.54 -7.23
N GLN A 424 -7.49 -12.78 -8.32
CA GLN A 424 -6.81 -11.49 -8.44
C GLN A 424 -7.52 -10.37 -7.67
N THR A 425 -8.75 -10.59 -7.23
CA THR A 425 -9.57 -9.58 -6.55
C THR A 425 -9.67 -9.82 -5.05
N PHE A 426 -9.84 -8.73 -4.28
CA PHE A 426 -9.99 -8.71 -2.83
C PHE A 426 -11.44 -8.89 -2.44
#